data_AF-A0A4R4JXS5-F1
#
_entry.id   AF-A0A4R4JXS5-F1
#
_cell.length_a   1.000
_cell.length_b   1.000
_cell.length_c   1.000
_cell.angle_alpha   90.00
_cell.angle_beta   90.00
_cell.angle_gamma   90.00
#
_symmetry.space_group_name_H-M   'P 1'
#
loop_
_entity.id
_entity.type
_entity.pdbx_description
1 polymer ?
#
loop_
_entity_poly.entity_id
_entity_poly.type
_entity_poly.pdbx_seq_one_letter_code
_entity_poly.pdbx_strand_id
1 'polypeptide(L)'
;MSKNSNIKLVKVITDLAIFLEFTSEDLLNPDSAIEVMEQIAAELQLLNDDEKQEVVRIFHDLSENYTGDTYEYVKGLPESLGLI
;
A
#
# COMPACT_ATOMS: atom_id res chain seq x y z
N MET A 1 -9.85 4.73 -16.12
CA MET A 1 -8.80 5.76 -15.89
C MET A 1 -7.60 5.46 -16.77
N SER A 2 -6.72 6.43 -17.09
CA SER A 2 -5.48 6.11 -17.82
C SER A 2 -4.58 5.25 -16.92
N LYS A 3 -4.09 4.10 -17.41
CA LYS A 3 -3.22 3.16 -16.67
C LYS A 3 -2.10 3.86 -15.89
N ASN A 4 -1.55 4.94 -16.43
CA ASN A 4 -0.48 5.71 -15.79
C ASN A 4 -0.92 6.44 -14.52
N SER A 5 -2.16 6.89 -14.41
CA SER A 5 -2.67 7.58 -13.22
C SER A 5 -2.80 6.63 -12.04
N ASN A 6 -3.31 5.41 -12.27
CA ASN A 6 -3.44 4.39 -11.21
C ASN A 6 -2.08 3.99 -10.67
N ILE A 7 -1.09 3.80 -11.53
CA ILE A 7 0.30 3.51 -11.11
C ILE A 7 0.84 4.61 -10.18
N LYS A 8 0.60 5.89 -10.50
CA LYS A 8 1.06 7.00 -9.65
C LYS A 8 0.33 7.06 -8.31
N LEU A 9 -0.98 6.80 -8.28
CA LEU A 9 -1.75 6.78 -7.03
C LEU A 9 -1.31 5.62 -6.13
N VAL A 10 -1.18 4.41 -6.66
CA VAL A 10 -0.70 3.26 -5.88
C VAL A 10 0.73 3.46 -5.41
N LYS A 11 1.59 4.14 -6.19
CA LYS A 11 2.93 4.52 -5.73
C LYS A 11 2.89 5.48 -4.54
N VAL A 12 2.01 6.49 -4.56
CA VAL A 12 1.82 7.40 -3.41
C VAL A 12 1.37 6.64 -2.18
N ILE A 13 0.42 5.71 -2.33
CA ILE A 13 -0.05 4.86 -1.23
C ILE A 13 1.09 3.98 -0.71
N THR A 14 1.88 3.38 -1.60
CA THR A 14 3.04 2.57 -1.25
C THR A 14 4.06 3.37 -0.44
N ASP A 15 4.37 4.59 -0.87
CA ASP A 15 5.33 5.46 -0.19
C ASP A 15 4.85 5.88 1.20
N LEU A 16 3.55 6.14 1.33
CA LEU A 16 2.93 6.41 2.62
C LEU A 16 2.97 5.18 3.53
N ALA A 17 2.62 3.99 3.03
CA ALA A 17 2.65 2.76 3.79
C ALA A 17 4.07 2.43 4.30
N ILE A 18 5.09 2.58 3.44
CA ILE A 18 6.50 2.42 3.83
C ILE A 18 6.85 3.42 4.94
N PHE A 19 6.44 4.68 4.81
CA PHE A 19 6.69 5.68 5.84
C PHE A 19 6.02 5.30 7.17
N LEU A 20 4.77 4.85 7.15
CA LEU A 20 4.03 4.46 8.35
C LEU A 20 4.64 3.24 9.04
N GLU A 21 5.15 2.26 8.29
CA GLU A 21 5.76 1.03 8.82
C GLU A 21 7.17 1.24 9.34
N PHE A 22 8.02 1.91 8.56
CA PHE A 22 9.47 1.95 8.82
C PHE A 22 9.93 3.20 9.58
N THR A 23 9.02 4.12 9.91
CA THR A 23 9.34 5.24 10.81
C THR A 23 9.41 4.73 12.25
N SER A 24 10.51 5.06 12.93
CA SER A 24 10.71 4.70 14.34
C SER A 24 9.57 5.20 15.24
N GLU A 25 9.22 4.38 16.24
CA GLU A 25 8.18 4.69 17.23
C GLU A 25 8.46 5.99 18.04
N ASP A 26 9.72 6.42 18.10
CA ASP A 26 10.13 7.69 18.72
C ASP A 26 9.63 8.93 17.93
N LEU A 27 9.33 8.75 16.63
CA LEU A 27 8.92 9.81 15.72
C LEU A 27 7.45 9.70 15.29
N LEU A 28 6.91 8.48 15.23
CA LEU A 28 5.53 8.21 14.85
C LEU A 28 4.91 7.21 15.83
N ASN A 29 3.78 7.59 16.44
CA ASN A 29 3.05 6.69 17.32
C ASN A 29 2.51 5.49 16.51
N PRO A 30 2.82 4.24 16.90
CA PRO A 30 2.40 3.05 16.16
C PRO A 30 0.89 2.90 16.02
N ASP A 31 0.12 3.22 17.06
CA ASP A 31 -1.35 3.13 17.01
C ASP A 31 -1.92 4.10 15.97
N SER A 32 -1.34 5.31 15.86
CA SER A 32 -1.71 6.29 14.85
C SER A 32 -1.34 5.83 13.44
N ALA A 33 -0.21 5.14 13.28
CA ALA A 33 0.20 4.57 12.00
C ALA A 33 -0.77 3.47 11.54
N ILE A 34 -1.18 2.60 12.46
CA ILE A 34 -2.18 1.55 12.23
C ILE A 34 -3.52 2.17 11.84
N GLU A 35 -4.02 3.17 12.58
CA GLU A 35 -5.30 3.84 12.27
C GLU A 35 -5.33 4.41 10.85
N VAL A 36 -4.23 5.04 10.41
CA VAL A 36 -4.13 5.56 9.04
C VAL A 36 -4.09 4.43 8.01
N MET A 37 -3.38 3.33 8.28
CA MET A 37 -3.37 2.15 7.40
C MET A 37 -4.76 1.51 7.29
N GLU A 38 -5.53 1.44 8.37
CA GLU A 38 -6.91 0.96 8.37
C GLU A 38 -7.82 1.86 7.53
N GLN A 39 -7.66 3.18 7.60
CA GLN A 39 -8.41 4.13 6.77
C GLN A 39 -8.09 3.95 5.28
N ILE A 40 -6.81 3.76 4.93
CA ILE A 40 -6.39 3.46 3.56
C ILE A 40 -7.02 2.15 3.07
N ALA A 41 -6.97 1.10 3.89
CA ALA A 41 -7.56 -0.19 3.57
C ALA A 41 -9.07 -0.07 3.33
N ALA A 42 -9.79 0.62 4.22
CA ALA A 42 -11.24 0.81 4.12
C ALA A 42 -11.64 1.48 2.80
N GLU A 43 -10.91 2.53 2.38
CA GLU A 43 -11.20 3.21 1.12
C GLU A 43 -10.88 2.32 -0.09
N LEU A 44 -9.74 1.62 -0.10
CA LEU A 44 -9.37 0.73 -1.20
C LEU A 44 -10.30 -0.48 -1.33
N GLN A 45 -10.90 -0.94 -0.23
CA GLN A 45 -11.88 -2.03 -0.23
C GLN A 45 -13.20 -1.66 -0.93
N LEU A 46 -13.48 -0.37 -1.14
CA LEU A 46 -14.67 0.12 -1.87
C LEU A 46 -14.51 0.00 -3.41
N LEU A 47 -13.29 -0.24 -3.90
CA LEU A 47 -13.04 -0.51 -5.31
C LEU A 47 -13.80 -1.75 -5.78
N ASN A 48 -14.21 -1.77 -7.05
CA ASN A 48 -14.76 -2.97 -7.65
C ASN A 48 -13.67 -4.03 -7.91
N ASP A 49 -14.07 -5.26 -8.24
CA ASP A 49 -13.14 -6.38 -8.38
C ASP A 49 -12.08 -6.14 -9.47
N ASP A 50 -12.44 -5.54 -10.61
CA ASP A 50 -11.50 -5.24 -11.69
C ASP A 50 -10.47 -4.18 -11.25
N GLU A 51 -10.92 -3.15 -10.53
CA GLU A 51 -10.06 -2.11 -9.96
C GLU A 51 -9.12 -2.68 -8.89
N LYS A 52 -9.62 -3.54 -7.99
CA LYS A 52 -8.80 -4.24 -6.99
C LYS A 52 -7.71 -5.05 -7.65
N GLN A 53 -8.05 -5.86 -8.66
CA GLN A 53 -7.06 -6.65 -9.40
C GLN A 53 -6.00 -5.78 -10.08
N GLU A 54 -6.38 -4.61 -10.61
CA GLU A 54 -5.40 -3.65 -11.14
C GLU A 54 -4.47 -3.11 -10.04
N VAL A 55 -5.01 -2.71 -8.89
CA VAL A 55 -4.21 -2.20 -7.75
C VAL A 55 -3.26 -3.27 -7.21
N VAL A 56 -3.74 -4.51 -7.03
CA VAL A 56 -2.93 -5.66 -6.59
C VAL A 56 -1.75 -5.88 -7.53
N ARG A 57 -2.00 -5.89 -8.86
CA ARG A 57 -0.92 -6.04 -9.84
C ARG A 57 0.10 -4.91 -9.72
N ILE A 58 -0.35 -3.68 -9.53
CA ILE A 58 0.55 -2.53 -9.41
C ILE A 58 1.39 -2.62 -8.13
N PHE A 59 0.84 -3.04 -7.00
CA PHE A 59 1.64 -3.27 -5.78
C PHE A 59 2.76 -4.29 -6.00
N HIS A 60 2.45 -5.42 -6.64
CA HIS A 60 3.47 -6.42 -7.00
C HIS A 60 4.50 -5.88 -8.00
N ASP A 61 4.08 -5.14 -9.04
CA ASP A 61 5.01 -4.52 -9.99
C ASP A 61 5.91 -3.48 -9.29
N LEU A 62 5.37 -2.75 -8.31
CA LEU A 62 6.10 -1.76 -7.53
C LEU A 62 7.08 -2.39 -6.55
N SER A 63 6.74 -3.53 -5.93
CA SER A 63 7.58 -4.21 -4.94
C SER A 63 8.96 -4.54 -5.51
N GLU A 64 9.02 -4.93 -6.78
CA GLU A 64 10.27 -5.24 -7.51
C GLU A 64 11.26 -4.05 -7.60
N ASN A 65 10.85 -2.82 -7.27
CA ASN A 65 11.76 -1.67 -7.16
C ASN A 65 12.44 -1.54 -5.80
N TYR A 66 12.09 -2.37 -4.83
CA TYR A 66 12.63 -2.38 -3.47
C TYR A 66 13.39 -3.69 -3.19
N THR A 67 14.12 -3.73 -2.08
CA THR A 67 14.91 -4.90 -1.65
C THR A 67 14.75 -5.13 -0.16
N GLY A 68 14.96 -6.37 0.31
CA GLY A 68 14.92 -6.72 1.73
C GLY A 68 13.52 -6.54 2.33
N ASP A 69 13.45 -6.05 3.57
CA ASP A 69 12.19 -5.95 4.31
C ASP A 69 11.17 -5.05 3.60
N THR A 70 11.61 -3.99 2.92
CA THR A 70 10.73 -3.12 2.14
C THR A 70 10.13 -3.83 0.92
N TYR A 71 10.86 -4.76 0.29
CA TYR A 71 10.32 -5.59 -0.79
C TYR A 71 9.17 -6.46 -0.29
N GLU A 72 9.42 -7.22 0.79
CA GLU A 72 8.43 -8.14 1.36
C GLU A 72 7.20 -7.40 1.89
N TYR A 73 7.41 -6.24 2.53
CA TYR A 73 6.32 -5.38 3.00
C TYR A 73 5.43 -4.90 1.85
N VAL A 74 6.02 -4.29 0.82
CA VAL A 74 5.24 -3.76 -0.33
C VAL A 74 4.52 -4.88 -1.07
N LYS A 75 5.15 -6.05 -1.20
CA LYS A 75 4.56 -7.23 -1.81
C LYS A 75 3.38 -7.78 -0.99
N GLY A 76 3.42 -7.65 0.33
CA GLY A 76 2.37 -8.09 1.26
C GLY A 76 1.20 -7.12 1.39
N LEU A 77 1.34 -5.85 0.98
CA LEU A 77 0.30 -4.83 1.10
C LEU A 77 -1.08 -5.25 0.55
N PRO A 78 -1.21 -5.91 -0.61
CA PRO A 78 -2.50 -6.40 -1.09
C PRO A 78 -3.29 -7.21 -0.05
N GLU A 79 -2.62 -8.10 0.68
CA GLU A 79 -3.26 -8.93 1.69
C GLU A 79 -3.52 -8.15 2.97
N SER A 80 -2.55 -7.35 3.44
CA SER A 80 -2.72 -6.51 4.62
C SER A 80 -3.84 -5.47 4.49
N LEU A 81 -4.10 -5.00 3.26
CA LEU A 81 -5.17 -4.06 2.95
C LEU A 81 -6.51 -4.75 2.61
N GLY A 82 -6.56 -6.10 2.62
CA GLY A 82 -7.77 -6.88 2.34
C GLY A 82 -8.27 -6.77 0.90
N LEU A 83 -7.34 -6.69 -0.06
CA LEU A 83 -7.65 -6.61 -1.50
C LEU A 83 -7.67 -7.98 -2.19
N ILE A 84 -7.15 -9.02 -1.52
CA ILE A 84 -7.10 -10.42 -1.97
C ILE A 84 -7.54 -11.37 -0.85
#